data_AF-A0A849QJ53-F1
#
_entry.id   AF-A0A849QJ53-F1
#
_cell.length_a   1.000
_cell.length_b   1.000
_cell.length_c   1.000
_cell.angle_alpha   90.00
_cell.angle_beta   90.00
_cell.angle_gamma   90.00
#
_symmetry.space_group_name_H-M   'P 1'
#
loop_
_entity.id
_entity.type
_entity.pdbx_description
1 polymer ?
#
loop_
_entity_poly.entity_id
_entity_poly.type
_entity_poly.pdbx_seq_one_letter_code
_entity_poly.pdbx_strand_id
1 'polypeptide(L)'
;MPSTFLKLLSPLVRVMPEVKAPDREVSFKEKAIWTLVVLVIFLIMSHMPLYGVDPSSGTDYLWAMRVILASTRGTLMELGIGPIVTAGLVMQLLSGSKIINVDFGDPEDRALFTGGQKVLALFMTAFQAMAYIMGNAYGALEPNEQVIVFIQLFSSGVIVILMDELIQKGWGLGSGVSLFIMTNVAGQVVFNMFNVTEFATVIGEAPEGYPQDYTNLPKGIIAAVITNIMRIAGIGGDAFPAVDISWLVFRNGFNPSLFTLGVTFLIFGVVIWLESVRVEIPLQYAKYRGMKARYPIKLMYTSNIPVILAQALYANVLFFGQII
;
A
#
# COMPACT_ATOMS: atom_id res chain seq x y z
N MET A 1 22.33 -26.70 11.02
CA MET A 1 23.20 -25.64 11.56
C MET A 1 22.79 -24.35 10.88
N PRO A 2 22.33 -23.32 11.63
CA PRO A 2 21.93 -22.05 11.02
C PRO A 2 23.09 -21.50 10.21
N SER A 3 22.80 -21.08 8.97
CA SER A 3 23.83 -20.61 8.05
C SER A 3 24.63 -19.46 8.68
N THR A 4 25.92 -19.34 8.32
CA THR A 4 26.83 -18.29 8.82
C THR A 4 26.23 -16.88 8.72
N PHE A 5 25.35 -16.65 7.73
CA PHE A 5 24.63 -15.41 7.54
C PHE A 5 23.63 -15.09 8.67
N LEU A 6 22.87 -16.07 9.15
CA LEU A 6 21.93 -15.86 10.27
C LEU A 6 22.68 -15.58 11.58
N LYS A 7 23.84 -16.21 11.77
CA LYS A 7 24.70 -15.94 12.93
C LYS A 7 25.32 -14.54 12.88
N LEU A 8 25.64 -14.03 11.69
CA LEU A 8 26.13 -12.65 11.50
C LEU A 8 25.08 -11.61 11.90
N LEU A 9 23.79 -11.90 11.66
CA LEU A 9 22.68 -11.01 12.00
C LEU A 9 22.23 -11.12 13.46
N SER A 10 22.51 -12.24 14.14
CA SER A 10 22.16 -12.48 15.54
C SER A 10 22.45 -11.32 16.52
N PRO A 11 23.63 -10.65 16.51
CA PRO A 11 23.88 -9.52 17.40
C PRO A 11 22.98 -8.32 17.11
N LEU A 12 22.63 -8.06 15.85
CA LEU A 12 21.73 -6.98 15.46
C LEU A 12 20.28 -7.30 15.83
N VAL A 13 19.87 -8.57 15.67
CA VAL A 13 18.53 -9.03 16.06
C VAL A 13 18.26 -8.77 17.54
N ARG A 14 19.28 -8.90 18.41
CA ARG A 14 19.12 -8.71 19.87
C ARG A 14 18.93 -7.24 20.29
N VAL A 15 19.37 -6.28 19.48
CA VAL A 15 19.28 -4.84 19.78
C VAL A 15 18.00 -4.24 19.23
N MET A 16 17.35 -4.91 18.28
CA MET A 16 16.15 -4.35 17.64
C MET A 16 14.93 -4.34 18.56
N PRO A 17 14.08 -3.30 18.45
CA PRO A 17 12.80 -3.28 19.14
C PRO A 17 11.92 -4.39 18.59
N GLU A 18 11.31 -5.16 19.50
CA GLU A 18 10.45 -6.29 19.15
C GLU A 18 9.12 -6.19 19.90
N VAL A 19 8.01 -6.42 19.21
CA VAL A 19 6.68 -6.42 19.82
C VAL A 19 6.47 -7.76 20.52
N LYS A 20 6.09 -7.77 21.81
CA LYS A 20 5.83 -9.05 22.50
C LYS A 20 4.62 -9.76 21.89
N ALA A 21 4.74 -11.06 21.63
CA ALA A 21 3.58 -11.88 21.27
C ALA A 21 2.59 -11.97 22.45
N PRO A 22 1.27 -12.04 22.20
CA PRO A 22 0.29 -12.07 23.27
C PRO A 22 0.41 -13.37 24.09
N ASP A 23 0.45 -13.25 25.42
CA ASP A 23 0.54 -14.40 26.34
C ASP A 23 -0.78 -15.20 26.42
N ARG A 24 -1.88 -14.63 25.92
CA ARG A 24 -3.23 -15.19 25.91
C ARG A 24 -3.84 -15.14 24.51
N GLU A 25 -4.82 -16.00 24.24
CA GLU A 25 -5.62 -15.87 23.03
C GLU A 25 -6.38 -14.54 23.06
N VAL A 26 -6.05 -13.66 22.11
CA VAL A 26 -6.66 -12.33 21.99
C VAL A 26 -8.06 -12.47 21.40
N SER A 27 -9.06 -11.87 22.05
CA SER A 27 -10.44 -11.90 21.56
C SER A 27 -10.59 -11.15 20.23
N PHE A 28 -11.59 -11.53 19.41
CA PHE A 28 -11.83 -10.86 18.13
C PHE A 28 -12.05 -9.33 18.28
N LYS A 29 -12.76 -8.92 19.34
CA LYS A 29 -13.01 -7.49 19.62
C LYS A 29 -11.71 -6.73 19.90
N GLU A 30 -10.83 -7.31 20.71
CA GLU A 30 -9.52 -6.73 21.02
C GLU A 30 -8.65 -6.66 19.77
N LYS A 31 -8.67 -7.71 18.92
CA LYS A 31 -7.96 -7.69 17.64
C LYS A 31 -8.46 -6.59 16.71
N ALA A 32 -9.77 -6.40 16.62
CA ALA A 32 -10.37 -5.35 15.79
C ALA A 32 -9.98 -3.94 16.28
N ILE A 33 -9.93 -3.71 17.60
CA ILE A 33 -9.50 -2.43 18.17
C ILE A 33 -8.04 -2.14 17.83
N TRP A 34 -7.14 -3.10 18.02
CA TRP A 34 -5.72 -2.92 17.66
C TRP A 34 -5.51 -2.67 16.17
N THR A 35 -6.24 -3.40 15.31
CA THR A 35 -6.24 -3.14 13.87
C THR A 35 -6.73 -1.73 13.56
N LEU A 36 -7.79 -1.24 14.20
CA LEU A 36 -8.28 0.12 14.01
C LEU A 36 -7.25 1.17 14.46
N VAL A 37 -6.60 0.97 15.61
CA VAL A 37 -5.54 1.87 16.10
C VAL A 37 -4.39 1.98 15.10
N VAL A 38 -3.92 0.84 14.59
CA VAL A 38 -2.86 0.80 13.56
C VAL A 38 -3.30 1.51 12.28
N LEU A 39 -4.55 1.32 11.84
CA LEU A 39 -5.10 2.02 10.68
C LEU A 39 -5.13 3.54 10.87
N VAL A 40 -5.55 4.01 12.04
CA VAL A 40 -5.59 5.45 12.33
C VAL A 40 -4.19 6.06 12.31
N ILE A 41 -3.21 5.40 12.91
CA ILE A 41 -1.81 5.85 12.88
C ILE A 41 -1.29 5.88 11.44
N PHE A 42 -1.53 4.81 10.68
CA PHE A 42 -1.16 4.75 9.26
C PHE A 42 -1.78 5.90 8.45
N LEU A 43 -3.08 6.17 8.59
CA LEU A 43 -3.75 7.25 7.88
C LEU A 43 -3.22 8.63 8.27
N ILE A 44 -2.93 8.86 9.55
CA ILE A 44 -2.31 10.11 10.01
C ILE A 44 -0.94 10.28 9.34
N MET A 45 -0.10 9.24 9.35
CA MET A 45 1.21 9.29 8.71
C MET A 45 1.12 9.50 7.19
N SER A 46 0.14 8.90 6.51
CA SER A 46 -0.08 9.08 5.07
C SER A 46 -0.51 10.50 4.67
N HIS A 47 -1.01 11.31 5.60
CA HIS A 47 -1.44 12.68 5.34
C HIS A 47 -0.55 13.75 5.98
N MET A 48 0.44 13.37 6.79
CA MET A 48 1.39 14.30 7.38
C MET A 48 2.55 14.58 6.40
N PRO A 49 2.71 15.83 5.92
CA PRO A 49 3.80 16.18 5.01
C PRO A 49 5.16 16.18 5.73
N LEU A 50 6.22 15.90 4.97
CA LEU A 50 7.61 16.00 5.43
C LEU A 50 8.01 17.46 5.62
N TYR A 51 8.93 17.70 6.54
CA TYR A 51 9.45 19.04 6.77
C TYR A 51 10.45 19.43 5.69
N GLY A 52 10.32 20.64 5.13
CA GLY A 52 11.25 21.18 4.13
C GLY A 52 11.12 20.55 2.73
N VAL A 53 10.09 19.74 2.48
CA VAL A 53 9.86 19.08 1.18
C VAL A 53 8.67 19.71 0.49
N ASP A 54 8.86 20.14 -0.75
CA ASP A 54 7.73 20.48 -1.64
C ASP A 54 7.26 19.19 -2.36
N PRO A 55 6.01 18.75 -2.18
CA PRO A 55 5.50 17.54 -2.86
C PRO A 55 5.39 17.69 -4.38
N SER A 56 5.43 18.92 -4.89
CA SER A 56 5.28 19.23 -6.31
C SER A 56 6.61 19.34 -7.07
N SER A 57 7.74 19.40 -6.36
CA SER A 57 9.07 19.47 -6.97
C SER A 57 9.54 18.08 -7.41
N GLY A 58 10.07 17.95 -8.64
CA GLY A 58 10.62 16.70 -9.19
C GLY A 58 9.59 15.76 -9.82
N THR A 59 10.08 14.83 -10.65
CA THR A 59 9.26 13.86 -11.39
C THR A 59 8.99 12.60 -10.56
N ASP A 60 7.72 12.24 -10.37
CA ASP A 60 7.34 11.02 -9.67
C ASP A 60 7.30 9.81 -10.60
N TYR A 61 8.43 9.17 -10.79
CA TYR A 61 8.54 7.97 -11.62
C TYR A 61 7.88 6.73 -10.99
N LEU A 62 7.64 6.74 -9.67
CA LEU A 62 7.08 5.60 -8.94
C LEU A 62 5.56 5.68 -8.77
N TRP A 63 4.90 6.67 -9.38
CA TRP A 63 3.45 6.92 -9.35
C TRP A 63 2.61 5.62 -9.34
N ALA A 64 2.86 4.71 -10.27
CA ALA A 64 2.07 3.49 -10.43
C ALA A 64 2.31 2.47 -9.30
N MET A 65 3.54 2.43 -8.78
CA MET A 65 3.94 1.48 -7.75
C MET A 65 3.60 1.96 -6.34
N ARG A 66 3.39 3.27 -6.11
CA ARG A 66 2.97 3.83 -4.82
C ARG A 66 1.68 3.23 -4.29
N VAL A 67 0.76 2.90 -5.20
CA VAL A 67 -0.50 2.23 -4.87
C VAL A 67 -0.25 0.89 -4.16
N ILE A 68 0.64 0.07 -4.71
CA ILE A 68 0.98 -1.26 -4.21
C ILE A 68 1.91 -1.18 -3.00
N LEU A 69 2.80 -0.19 -2.96
CA LEU A 69 3.73 0.03 -1.85
C LEU A 69 3.08 0.78 -0.68
N ALA A 70 1.78 1.05 -0.72
CA ALA A 70 1.06 1.79 0.30
C ALA A 70 1.79 3.11 0.69
N SER A 71 2.31 3.82 -0.32
CA SER A 71 3.09 5.04 -0.11
C SER A 71 2.42 6.28 -0.71
N THR A 72 2.70 7.41 -0.08
CA THR A 72 2.17 8.73 -0.44
C THR A 72 3.32 9.72 -0.55
N ARG A 73 3.42 10.39 -1.69
CA ARG A 73 4.53 11.30 -2.00
C ARG A 73 4.54 12.51 -1.06
N GLY A 74 5.72 12.91 -0.60
CA GLY A 74 5.97 14.08 0.24
C GLY A 74 5.48 13.93 1.68
N THR A 75 5.20 12.70 2.14
CA THR A 75 4.63 12.44 3.47
C THR A 75 5.52 11.51 4.29
N LEU A 76 5.19 11.31 5.57
CA LEU A 76 5.87 10.32 6.41
C LEU A 76 5.78 8.89 5.82
N MET A 77 4.83 8.62 4.93
CA MET A 77 4.69 7.33 4.25
C MET A 77 5.32 7.30 2.86
N GLU A 78 6.37 8.09 2.57
CA GLU A 78 7.06 8.04 1.26
C GLU A 78 7.55 6.63 0.91
N LEU A 79 8.24 5.99 1.86
CA LEU A 79 8.82 4.65 1.69
C LEU A 79 7.73 3.56 1.70
N GLY A 80 6.59 3.85 2.31
CA GLY A 80 5.48 2.92 2.47
C GLY A 80 5.90 1.61 3.14
N ILE A 81 5.39 0.50 2.61
CA ILE A 81 5.79 -0.87 2.99
C ILE A 81 7.00 -1.37 2.19
N GLY A 82 7.58 -0.55 1.31
CA GLY A 82 8.65 -0.94 0.38
C GLY A 82 9.81 -1.66 1.07
N PRO A 83 10.44 -1.09 2.11
CA PRO A 83 11.54 -1.74 2.82
C PRO A 83 11.19 -3.11 3.39
N ILE A 84 9.96 -3.30 3.89
CA ILE A 84 9.48 -4.54 4.48
C ILE A 84 9.34 -5.63 3.42
N VAL A 85 8.67 -5.30 2.31
CA VAL A 85 8.46 -6.26 1.21
C VAL A 85 9.78 -6.60 0.53
N THR A 86 10.68 -5.63 0.34
CA THR A 86 11.99 -5.87 -0.25
C THR A 86 12.85 -6.78 0.62
N ALA A 87 12.90 -6.54 1.94
CA ALA A 87 13.62 -7.42 2.85
C ALA A 87 13.01 -8.84 2.91
N GLY A 88 11.68 -8.92 2.89
CA GLY A 88 10.95 -10.18 2.80
C GLY A 88 11.31 -10.96 1.53
N LEU A 89 11.29 -10.30 0.38
CA LEU A 89 11.64 -10.88 -0.92
C LEU A 89 13.10 -11.34 -0.95
N VAL A 90 14.05 -10.54 -0.47
CA VAL A 90 15.47 -10.91 -0.41
C VAL A 90 15.65 -12.18 0.43
N MET A 91 15.04 -12.24 1.62
CA MET A 91 15.13 -13.42 2.49
C MET A 91 14.43 -14.65 1.90
N GLN A 92 13.30 -14.47 1.23
CA GLN A 92 12.60 -15.55 0.51
C GLN A 92 13.42 -16.06 -0.68
N LEU A 93 14.11 -15.18 -1.42
CA LEU A 93 14.99 -15.58 -2.51
C LEU A 93 16.23 -16.32 -1.99
N LEU A 94 16.84 -15.85 -0.90
CA LEU A 94 18.02 -16.50 -0.30
C LEU A 94 17.70 -17.89 0.26
N SER A 95 16.53 -18.07 0.89
CA SER A 95 16.07 -19.38 1.37
C SER A 95 15.58 -20.28 0.23
N GLY A 96 14.82 -19.73 -0.72
CA GLY A 96 14.29 -20.46 -1.87
C GLY A 96 15.36 -20.95 -2.85
N SER A 97 16.43 -20.17 -3.04
CA SER A 97 17.62 -20.57 -3.82
C SER A 97 18.55 -21.53 -3.06
N LYS A 98 18.23 -21.87 -1.81
CA LYS A 98 19.05 -22.69 -0.89
C LYS A 98 20.45 -22.13 -0.63
N ILE A 99 20.67 -20.83 -0.87
CA ILE A 99 21.89 -20.12 -0.44
C ILE A 99 21.94 -20.09 1.10
N ILE A 100 20.78 -19.92 1.74
CA ILE A 100 20.59 -20.03 3.18
C ILE A 100 19.68 -21.23 3.43
N ASN A 101 20.18 -22.25 4.13
CA ASN A 101 19.34 -23.33 4.63
C ASN A 101 18.70 -22.90 5.96
N VAL A 102 17.38 -22.88 6.00
CA VAL A 102 16.57 -22.55 7.17
C VAL A 102 15.63 -23.72 7.41
N ASP A 103 15.73 -24.33 8.59
CA ASP A 103 14.76 -25.35 8.97
C ASP A 103 13.52 -24.69 9.56
N PHE A 104 12.47 -24.56 8.73
CA PHE A 104 11.17 -24.11 9.23
C PHE A 104 10.50 -25.15 10.14
N GLY A 105 11.10 -26.28 10.48
CA GLY A 105 10.65 -27.14 11.58
C GLY A 105 11.12 -26.64 12.94
N ASP A 106 12.27 -25.98 12.99
CA ASP A 106 12.94 -25.53 14.22
C ASP A 106 12.45 -24.12 14.62
N PRO A 107 11.90 -23.94 15.83
CA PRO A 107 11.53 -22.62 16.36
C PRO A 107 12.66 -21.60 16.36
N GLU A 108 13.91 -22.01 16.59
CA GLU A 108 15.06 -21.09 16.65
C GLU A 108 15.40 -20.53 15.28
N ASP A 109 15.46 -21.39 14.25
CA ASP A 109 15.71 -20.98 12.86
C ASP A 109 14.58 -20.08 12.32
N ARG A 110 13.32 -20.34 12.69
CA ARG A 110 12.18 -19.46 12.37
C ARG A 110 12.33 -18.07 13.00
N ALA A 111 12.74 -18.02 14.26
CA ALA A 111 12.95 -16.76 14.96
C ALA A 111 14.11 -15.97 14.35
N LEU A 112 15.23 -16.63 14.02
CA LEU A 112 16.37 -16.02 13.34
C LEU A 112 16.02 -15.52 11.94
N PHE A 113 15.22 -16.27 11.17
CA PHE A 113 14.76 -15.85 9.85
C PHE A 113 13.88 -14.59 9.93
N THR A 114 12.93 -14.58 10.86
CA THR A 114 12.02 -13.44 11.09
C THR A 114 12.78 -12.23 11.61
N GLY A 115 13.70 -12.42 12.55
CA GLY A 115 14.59 -11.37 13.04
C GLY A 115 15.48 -10.82 11.94
N GLY A 116 16.07 -11.68 11.10
CA GLY A 116 16.90 -11.29 9.97
C GLY A 116 16.15 -10.47 8.92
N GLN A 117 14.90 -10.84 8.62
CA GLN A 117 14.02 -10.06 7.75
C GLN A 117 13.82 -8.63 8.28
N LYS A 118 13.63 -8.46 9.59
CA LYS A 118 13.48 -7.13 10.20
C LYS A 118 14.77 -6.32 10.16
N VAL A 119 15.93 -6.94 10.44
CA VAL A 119 17.23 -6.23 10.35
C VAL A 119 17.43 -5.72 8.94
N LEU A 120 17.15 -6.57 7.94
CA LEU A 120 17.22 -6.16 6.55
C LEU A 120 16.19 -5.08 6.22
N ALA A 121 14.96 -5.15 6.73
CA ALA A 121 13.94 -4.11 6.50
C ALA A 121 14.40 -2.76 7.07
N LEU A 122 15.01 -2.74 8.25
CA LEU A 122 15.58 -1.54 8.85
C LEU A 122 16.73 -0.98 8.01
N PHE A 123 17.65 -1.84 7.57
CA PHE A 123 18.73 -1.45 6.68
C PHE A 123 18.20 -0.88 5.35
N MET A 124 17.22 -1.56 4.75
CA MET A 124 16.57 -1.10 3.52
C MET A 124 15.86 0.24 3.71
N THR A 125 15.27 0.49 4.89
CA THR A 125 14.63 1.77 5.22
C THR A 125 15.67 2.90 5.22
N ALA A 126 16.80 2.71 5.91
CA ALA A 126 17.88 3.69 5.91
C ALA A 126 18.47 3.90 4.52
N PHE A 127 18.73 2.80 3.79
CA PHE A 127 19.29 2.83 2.44
C PHE A 127 18.38 3.58 1.47
N GLN A 128 17.08 3.24 1.43
CA GLN A 128 16.13 3.91 0.55
C GLN A 128 15.97 5.38 0.94
N ALA A 129 15.86 5.71 2.24
CA ALA A 129 15.77 7.10 2.70
C ALA A 129 16.95 7.94 2.21
N MET A 130 18.18 7.44 2.34
CA MET A 130 19.38 8.11 1.81
C MET A 130 19.33 8.25 0.29
N ALA A 131 18.93 7.18 -0.41
CA ALA A 131 18.85 7.19 -1.86
C ALA A 131 17.80 8.19 -2.41
N TYR A 132 16.65 8.35 -1.75
CA TYR A 132 15.66 9.39 -2.11
C TYR A 132 16.22 10.81 -1.96
N ILE A 133 16.97 11.05 -0.88
CA ILE A 133 17.58 12.36 -0.61
C ILE A 133 18.72 12.64 -1.61
N MET A 134 19.61 11.67 -1.82
CA MET A 134 20.73 11.80 -2.77
C MET A 134 20.27 11.88 -4.23
N GLY A 135 19.18 11.20 -4.57
CA GLY A 135 18.55 11.23 -5.89
C GLY A 135 17.81 12.53 -6.20
N ASN A 136 17.86 13.54 -5.32
CA ASN A 136 17.14 14.82 -5.45
C ASN A 136 15.64 14.63 -5.77
N ALA A 137 15.00 13.58 -5.22
CA ALA A 137 13.60 13.27 -5.50
C ALA A 137 12.61 14.37 -5.05
N TYR A 138 13.08 15.23 -4.15
CA TYR A 138 12.36 16.37 -3.57
C TYR A 138 12.89 17.72 -4.07
N GLY A 139 13.79 17.71 -5.06
CA GLY A 139 14.58 18.89 -5.45
C GLY A 139 15.82 19.09 -4.57
N ALA A 140 16.49 20.23 -4.75
CA ALA A 140 17.69 20.58 -3.99
C ALA A 140 17.30 21.02 -2.57
N LEU A 141 17.45 20.10 -1.61
CA LEU A 141 17.27 20.36 -0.18
C LEU A 141 18.55 20.90 0.44
N GLU A 142 18.43 21.83 1.40
CA GLU A 142 19.59 22.26 2.18
C GLU A 142 20.15 21.12 3.03
N PRO A 143 21.47 21.08 3.33
CA PRO A 143 22.07 20.01 4.12
C PRO A 143 21.39 19.76 5.48
N ASN A 144 20.85 20.80 6.10
CA ASN A 144 20.09 20.68 7.36
C ASN A 144 18.74 19.97 7.16
N GLU A 145 18.04 20.31 6.08
CA GLU A 145 16.75 19.69 5.72
C GLU A 145 16.94 18.23 5.34
N GLN A 146 18.01 17.89 4.62
CA GLN A 146 18.36 16.51 4.26
C GLN A 146 18.48 15.61 5.51
N VAL A 147 19.13 16.08 6.57
CA VAL A 147 19.28 15.33 7.82
C VAL A 147 17.93 15.18 8.54
N ILE A 148 17.12 16.24 8.58
CA ILE A 148 15.79 16.20 9.20
C ILE A 148 14.89 15.20 8.46
N VAL A 149 14.83 15.27 7.13
CA VAL A 149 14.04 14.36 6.28
C VAL A 149 14.52 12.92 6.46
N PHE A 150 15.83 12.68 6.54
CA PHE A 150 16.36 11.34 6.80
C PHE A 150 15.85 10.78 8.13
N ILE A 151 15.92 11.57 9.21
CA ILE A 151 15.45 11.15 10.53
C ILE A 151 13.93 10.90 10.52
N GLN A 152 13.15 11.75 9.84
CA GLN A 152 11.70 11.58 9.70
C GLN A 152 11.35 10.29 8.96
N LEU A 153 11.96 10.05 7.80
CA LEU A 153 11.73 8.86 6.98
C LEU A 153 12.19 7.59 7.70
N PHE A 154 13.36 7.61 8.32
CA PHE A 154 13.85 6.47 9.08
C PHE A 154 12.95 6.14 10.27
N SER A 155 12.55 7.14 11.06
CA SER A 155 11.65 6.96 12.20
C SER A 155 10.27 6.45 11.76
N SER A 156 9.73 7.00 10.67
CA SER A 156 8.46 6.54 10.10
C SER A 156 8.52 5.08 9.66
N GLY A 157 9.60 4.66 8.98
CA GLY A 157 9.79 3.28 8.55
C GLY A 157 9.91 2.31 9.72
N VAL A 158 10.59 2.71 10.80
CA VAL A 158 10.62 1.93 12.06
C VAL A 158 9.21 1.74 12.63
N ILE A 159 8.40 2.80 12.66
CA ILE A 159 7.01 2.72 13.14
C ILE A 159 6.21 1.74 12.27
N VAL A 160 6.33 1.82 10.94
CA VAL A 160 5.62 0.92 10.02
C VAL A 160 6.03 -0.55 10.22
N ILE A 161 7.33 -0.82 10.40
CA ILE A 161 7.85 -2.16 10.71
C ILE A 161 7.24 -2.70 12.01
N LEU A 162 7.19 -1.87 13.07
CA LEU A 162 6.60 -2.26 14.36
C LEU A 162 5.09 -2.48 14.29
N MET A 163 4.37 -1.65 13.52
CA MET A 163 2.93 -1.82 13.30
C MET A 163 2.61 -3.10 12.51
N ASP A 164 3.38 -3.41 11.48
CA ASP A 164 3.24 -4.65 10.73
C ASP A 164 3.49 -5.86 11.64
N GLU A 165 4.55 -5.81 12.44
CA GLU A 165 4.87 -6.86 13.40
C GLU A 165 3.76 -7.05 14.45
N LEU A 166 3.20 -5.96 14.98
CA LEU A 166 2.11 -6.00 15.96
C LEU A 166 0.93 -6.81 15.40
N ILE A 167 0.54 -6.55 14.15
CA ILE A 167 -0.55 -7.28 13.50
C ILE A 167 -0.16 -8.75 13.27
N GLN A 168 1.03 -9.00 12.72
CA GLN A 168 1.49 -10.37 12.39
C GLN A 168 1.65 -11.26 13.62
N LYS A 169 1.98 -10.71 14.78
CA LYS A 169 2.07 -11.46 16.05
C LYS A 169 0.73 -11.83 16.66
N GLY A 170 -0.38 -11.45 16.02
CA GLY A 170 -1.72 -11.86 16.40
C GLY A 170 -2.47 -10.86 17.28
N TRP A 171 -1.92 -9.66 17.49
CA TRP A 171 -2.69 -8.56 18.09
C TRP A 171 -3.73 -7.99 17.13
N GLY A 172 -3.52 -8.12 15.81
CA GLY A 172 -4.44 -7.62 14.79
C GLY A 172 -5.13 -8.72 13.99
N LEU A 173 -5.98 -8.30 13.05
CA LEU A 173 -6.61 -9.16 12.05
C LEU A 173 -5.75 -9.21 10.77
N GLY A 174 -5.32 -10.40 10.37
CA GLY A 174 -4.62 -10.61 9.09
C GLY A 174 -3.14 -10.26 9.14
N SER A 175 -2.63 -9.63 8.07
CA SER A 175 -1.23 -9.18 7.92
C SER A 175 -1.18 -7.65 7.79
N GLY A 176 -0.21 -7.00 8.44
CA GLY A 176 -0.06 -5.55 8.40
C GLY A 176 0.17 -5.03 6.98
N VAL A 177 1.07 -5.67 6.22
CA VAL A 177 1.28 -5.37 4.79
C VAL A 177 -0.05 -5.36 4.01
N SER A 178 -0.87 -6.40 4.13
CA SER A 178 -2.15 -6.47 3.41
C SER A 178 -3.15 -5.39 3.83
N LEU A 179 -3.14 -5.03 5.12
CA LEU A 179 -3.99 -4.00 5.69
C LEU A 179 -3.62 -2.61 5.16
N PHE A 180 -2.32 -2.30 5.10
CA PHE A 180 -1.83 -1.02 4.59
C PHE A 180 -2.12 -0.84 3.10
N ILE A 181 -1.91 -1.89 2.29
CA ILE A 181 -2.25 -1.88 0.86
C ILE A 181 -3.75 -1.65 0.68
N MET A 182 -4.58 -2.43 1.38
CA MET A 182 -6.04 -2.31 1.28
C MET A 182 -6.52 -0.91 1.66
N THR A 183 -5.95 -0.34 2.71
CA THR A 183 -6.31 1.01 3.19
C THR A 183 -5.93 2.09 2.18
N ASN A 184 -4.72 2.02 1.62
CA ASN A 184 -4.29 2.99 0.61
C ASN A 184 -5.15 2.90 -0.67
N VAL A 185 -5.37 1.68 -1.18
CA VAL A 185 -6.17 1.46 -2.39
C VAL A 185 -7.62 1.89 -2.18
N ALA A 186 -8.25 1.49 -1.07
CA ALA A 186 -9.61 1.89 -0.75
C ALA A 186 -9.72 3.41 -0.54
N GLY A 187 -8.74 4.01 0.15
CA GLY A 187 -8.64 5.45 0.34
C GLY A 187 -8.58 6.21 -0.98
N GLN A 188 -7.74 5.76 -1.93
CA GLN A 188 -7.64 6.38 -3.26
C GLN A 188 -8.95 6.25 -4.06
N VAL A 189 -9.62 5.11 -4.01
CA VAL A 189 -10.92 4.92 -4.67
C VAL A 189 -11.95 5.89 -4.10
N VAL A 190 -12.08 5.97 -2.77
CA VAL A 190 -13.01 6.88 -2.10
C VAL A 190 -12.65 8.34 -2.39
N PHE A 191 -11.37 8.69 -2.34
CA PHE A 191 -10.90 10.05 -2.65
C PHE A 191 -11.23 10.42 -4.10
N ASN A 192 -10.95 9.56 -5.08
CA ASN A 192 -11.28 9.81 -6.49
C ASN A 192 -12.80 9.86 -6.75
N MET A 193 -13.63 9.29 -5.87
CA MET A 193 -15.09 9.40 -5.94
C MET A 193 -15.60 10.72 -5.35
N PHE A 194 -15.09 11.13 -4.19
CA PHE A 194 -15.67 12.20 -3.36
C PHE A 194 -14.79 13.45 -3.18
N ASN A 195 -13.66 13.56 -3.87
CA ASN A 195 -12.79 14.74 -3.76
C ASN A 195 -13.55 16.01 -4.18
N VAL A 196 -13.84 16.85 -3.18
CA VAL A 196 -14.47 18.18 -3.26
C VAL A 196 -13.46 19.32 -3.08
N THR A 197 -12.23 19.02 -2.68
CA THR A 197 -11.21 20.00 -2.33
C THR A 197 -10.43 20.46 -3.56
N GLU A 198 -10.29 19.59 -4.55
CA GLU A 198 -9.65 19.90 -5.83
C GLU A 198 -10.70 20.07 -6.93
N PHE A 199 -10.47 21.05 -7.79
CA PHE A 199 -11.26 21.24 -8.99
C PHE A 199 -10.68 20.46 -10.16
N ALA A 200 -11.55 20.00 -11.05
CA ALA A 200 -11.17 19.29 -12.26
C ALA A 200 -10.36 20.22 -13.17
N THR A 201 -9.10 19.85 -13.40
CA THR A 201 -8.21 20.54 -14.34
C THR A 201 -8.72 20.31 -15.75
N VAL A 202 -8.86 21.34 -16.56
CA VAL A 202 -9.16 21.18 -17.99
C VAL A 202 -7.84 21.08 -18.73
N ILE A 203 -7.66 19.98 -19.47
CA ILE A 203 -6.52 19.77 -20.36
C ILE A 203 -7.15 19.35 -21.69
N GLY A 204 -7.16 20.24 -22.67
CA GLY A 204 -7.91 20.06 -23.92
C GLY A 204 -9.26 20.79 -23.89
N GLU A 205 -10.32 20.16 -24.42
CA GLU A 205 -11.61 20.81 -24.60
C GLU A 205 -12.40 20.95 -23.29
N ALA A 206 -12.73 22.19 -22.92
CA ALA A 206 -13.72 22.49 -21.89
C ALA A 206 -15.15 22.15 -22.36
N PRO A 207 -16.05 21.82 -21.41
CA PRO A 207 -17.48 21.67 -21.72
C PRO A 207 -18.07 22.98 -22.26
N GLU A 208 -19.14 22.87 -23.07
CA GLU A 208 -19.79 24.03 -23.67
C GLU A 208 -20.25 25.05 -22.61
N GLY A 209 -19.91 26.32 -22.82
CA GLY A 209 -20.21 27.40 -21.86
C GLY A 209 -19.20 27.59 -20.72
N TYR A 210 -18.07 26.87 -20.75
CA TYR A 210 -16.99 27.01 -19.77
C TYR A 210 -15.72 27.65 -20.36
N PRO A 211 -14.94 28.39 -19.55
CA PRO A 211 -13.58 28.75 -19.88
C PRO A 211 -12.72 27.51 -20.14
N GLN A 212 -11.78 27.62 -21.10
CA GLN A 212 -10.86 26.53 -21.44
C GLN A 212 -9.88 26.16 -20.30
N ASP A 213 -9.81 26.99 -19.26
CA ASP A 213 -8.84 26.85 -18.17
C ASP A 213 -9.43 26.18 -16.92
N TYR A 214 -10.75 26.26 -16.68
CA TYR A 214 -11.37 25.71 -15.47
C TYR A 214 -12.88 25.45 -15.60
N THR A 215 -13.37 24.40 -14.93
CA THR A 215 -14.80 24.02 -14.88
C THR A 215 -15.48 24.26 -13.54
N ASN A 216 -14.72 24.63 -12.49
CA ASN A 216 -15.19 24.70 -11.10
C ASN A 216 -15.99 23.45 -10.66
N LEU A 217 -15.77 22.31 -11.31
CA LEU A 217 -16.36 21.05 -10.90
C LEU A 217 -15.37 20.33 -9.99
N PRO A 218 -15.83 19.69 -8.92
CA PRO A 218 -14.98 18.80 -8.14
C PRO A 218 -14.27 17.76 -9.00
N LYS A 219 -13.02 17.45 -8.65
CA LYS A 219 -12.26 16.38 -9.30
C LYS A 219 -12.93 15.02 -9.07
N GLY A 220 -13.52 14.82 -7.89
CA GLY A 220 -14.28 13.61 -7.56
C GLY A 220 -15.49 13.43 -8.47
N ILE A 221 -15.64 12.25 -9.06
CA ILE A 221 -16.70 12.02 -10.05
C ILE A 221 -18.11 12.11 -9.43
N ILE A 222 -18.32 11.53 -8.25
CA ILE A 222 -19.63 11.58 -7.57
C ILE A 222 -19.89 13.01 -7.08
N ALA A 223 -18.87 13.65 -6.50
CA ALA A 223 -18.95 15.04 -6.08
C ALA A 223 -19.34 15.98 -7.23
N ALA A 224 -18.79 15.75 -8.42
CA ALA A 224 -19.13 16.54 -9.60
C ALA A 224 -20.51 16.23 -10.16
N VAL A 225 -20.95 14.98 -10.14
CA VAL A 225 -22.33 14.62 -10.53
C VAL A 225 -23.32 15.32 -9.59
N ILE A 226 -23.07 15.29 -8.27
CA ILE A 226 -23.89 15.99 -7.27
C ILE A 226 -23.88 17.50 -7.54
N THR A 227 -22.71 18.10 -7.77
CA THR A 227 -22.59 19.54 -8.08
C THR A 227 -23.31 19.90 -9.37
N ASN A 228 -23.26 19.03 -10.40
CA ASN A 228 -23.97 19.24 -11.65
C ASN A 228 -25.49 19.17 -11.45
N ILE A 229 -25.99 18.22 -10.64
CA ILE A 229 -27.41 18.14 -10.26
C ILE A 229 -27.84 19.39 -9.48
N MET A 230 -27.01 19.89 -8.57
CA MET A 230 -27.29 21.13 -7.83
C MET A 230 -27.38 22.34 -8.77
N ARG A 231 -26.52 22.43 -9.79
CA ARG A 231 -26.59 23.46 -10.85
C ARG A 231 -27.89 23.38 -11.66
N ILE A 232 -28.31 22.17 -12.04
CA ILE A 232 -29.60 21.95 -12.74
C ILE A 232 -30.78 22.40 -11.86
N ALA A 233 -30.70 22.15 -10.56
CA ALA A 233 -31.74 22.53 -9.59
C ALA A 233 -31.75 24.03 -9.22
N GLY A 234 -30.81 24.83 -9.74
CA GLY A 234 -30.68 26.25 -9.40
C GLY A 234 -30.21 26.52 -7.97
N ILE A 235 -29.54 25.56 -7.34
CA ILE A 235 -29.05 25.63 -5.95
C ILE A 235 -27.52 25.77 -5.98
N GLY A 236 -27.02 26.92 -5.54
CA GLY A 236 -25.60 27.27 -5.58
C GLY A 236 -25.32 28.32 -6.65
N GLY A 237 -24.54 29.36 -6.31
CA GLY A 237 -24.40 30.58 -7.10
C GLY A 237 -24.02 30.35 -8.58
N ASP A 238 -24.55 31.23 -9.44
CA ASP A 238 -24.48 31.24 -10.91
C ASP A 238 -23.05 31.35 -11.47
N ALA A 239 -22.18 30.37 -11.21
CA ALA A 239 -20.83 30.41 -11.78
C ALA A 239 -20.84 29.97 -13.25
N PHE A 240 -21.51 28.87 -13.60
CA PHE A 240 -21.50 28.28 -14.95
C PHE A 240 -22.73 27.38 -15.22
N PRO A 241 -23.13 27.18 -16.50
CA PRO A 241 -24.27 26.34 -16.87
C PRO A 241 -24.05 24.86 -16.52
N ALA A 242 -25.12 24.07 -16.35
CA ALA A 242 -24.99 22.63 -16.13
C ALA A 242 -24.28 21.96 -17.33
N VAL A 243 -23.41 21.00 -17.03
CA VAL A 243 -22.64 20.26 -18.04
C VAL A 243 -23.43 19.03 -18.50
N ASP A 244 -23.32 18.70 -19.79
CA ASP A 244 -23.92 17.51 -20.36
C ASP A 244 -23.41 16.21 -19.73
N ILE A 245 -24.29 15.21 -19.71
CA ILE A 245 -23.98 13.87 -19.18
C ILE A 245 -22.84 13.23 -19.98
N SER A 246 -22.75 13.47 -21.29
CA SER A 246 -21.68 12.95 -22.16
C SER A 246 -20.29 13.34 -21.65
N TRP A 247 -20.13 14.59 -21.23
CA TRP A 247 -18.88 15.11 -20.68
C TRP A 247 -18.55 14.50 -19.30
N LEU A 248 -19.56 14.20 -18.47
CA LEU A 248 -19.35 13.49 -17.20
C LEU A 248 -18.96 12.01 -17.41
N VAL A 249 -19.41 11.40 -18.50
CA VAL A 249 -19.07 10.01 -18.87
C VAL A 249 -17.64 9.91 -19.39
N PHE A 250 -17.27 10.76 -20.33
CA PHE A 250 -15.93 10.84 -20.91
C PHE A 250 -15.37 12.25 -20.71
N ARG A 251 -14.81 12.47 -19.53
CA ARG A 251 -14.03 13.69 -19.22
C ARG A 251 -12.76 13.74 -20.10
N ASN A 252 -11.89 14.69 -19.80
CA ASN A 252 -10.56 14.90 -20.42
C ASN A 252 -9.51 13.78 -20.24
N GLY A 253 -9.89 12.54 -19.88
CA GLY A 253 -8.96 11.40 -19.72
C GLY A 253 -8.04 11.44 -18.49
N PHE A 254 -7.79 12.62 -17.91
CA PHE A 254 -6.96 12.79 -16.70
C PHE A 254 -7.78 12.83 -15.40
N ASN A 255 -9.01 13.35 -15.46
CA ASN A 255 -9.89 13.39 -14.29
C ASN A 255 -10.73 12.11 -14.17
N PRO A 256 -11.06 11.67 -12.94
CA PRO A 256 -11.99 10.56 -12.72
C PRO A 256 -13.33 10.79 -13.45
N SER A 257 -13.78 9.81 -14.24
CA SER A 257 -15.01 9.86 -15.04
C SER A 257 -15.99 8.76 -14.65
N LEU A 258 -17.28 8.89 -15.02
CA LEU A 258 -18.26 7.83 -14.75
C LEU A 258 -17.89 6.53 -15.46
N PHE A 259 -17.27 6.61 -16.64
CA PHE A 259 -16.75 5.44 -17.33
C PHE A 259 -15.66 4.75 -16.51
N THR A 260 -14.65 5.50 -16.03
CA THR A 260 -13.58 4.91 -15.21
C THR A 260 -14.10 4.27 -13.92
N LEU A 261 -15.10 4.89 -13.27
CA LEU A 261 -15.76 4.33 -12.09
C LEU A 261 -16.49 3.02 -12.41
N GLY A 262 -17.25 2.99 -13.52
CA GLY A 262 -17.92 1.79 -14.00
C GLY A 262 -16.95 0.65 -14.31
N VAL A 263 -15.81 0.96 -14.94
CA VAL A 263 -14.74 0.00 -15.21
C VAL A 263 -14.15 -0.54 -13.90
N THR A 264 -13.90 0.30 -12.90
CA THR A 264 -13.40 -0.14 -11.59
C THR A 264 -14.35 -1.13 -10.92
N PHE A 265 -15.67 -0.85 -10.90
CA PHE A 265 -16.65 -1.78 -10.33
C PHE A 265 -16.78 -3.08 -11.12
N LEU A 266 -16.67 -3.01 -12.45
CA LEU A 266 -16.65 -4.20 -13.30
C LEU A 266 -15.44 -5.09 -12.97
N ILE A 267 -14.23 -4.52 -12.91
CA ILE A 267 -13.02 -5.25 -12.55
C ILE A 267 -13.15 -5.84 -11.14
N PHE A 268 -13.65 -5.05 -10.17
CA PHE A 268 -13.88 -5.51 -8.81
C PHE A 268 -14.82 -6.73 -8.75
N GLY A 269 -15.93 -6.70 -9.50
CA GLY A 269 -16.86 -7.83 -9.60
C GLY A 269 -16.23 -9.07 -10.23
N VAL A 270 -15.47 -8.90 -11.31
CA VAL A 270 -14.74 -10.01 -11.97
C VAL A 270 -13.71 -10.63 -11.03
N VAL A 271 -12.95 -9.82 -10.30
CA VAL A 271 -11.94 -10.30 -9.35
C VAL A 271 -12.57 -11.04 -8.18
N ILE A 272 -13.67 -10.54 -7.61
CA ILE A 272 -14.43 -11.27 -6.57
C ILE A 272 -14.92 -12.60 -7.10
N TRP A 273 -15.46 -12.62 -8.32
CA TRP A 273 -15.93 -13.85 -8.94
C TRP A 273 -14.79 -14.86 -9.07
N LEU A 274 -13.64 -14.46 -9.64
CA LEU A 274 -12.45 -15.32 -9.78
C LEU A 274 -11.92 -15.84 -8.43
N GLU A 275 -11.85 -14.99 -7.40
CA GLU A 275 -11.37 -15.39 -6.06
C GLU A 275 -12.36 -16.32 -5.34
N SER A 276 -13.66 -16.26 -5.69
CA SER A 276 -14.69 -17.15 -5.15
C SER A 276 -14.69 -18.55 -5.77
N VAL A 277 -14.10 -18.71 -6.96
CA VAL A 277 -14.03 -20.01 -7.65
C VAL A 277 -13.14 -20.97 -6.87
N ARG A 278 -13.74 -22.09 -6.46
CA ARG A 278 -13.06 -23.17 -5.73
C ARG A 278 -13.47 -24.53 -6.29
N VAL A 279 -12.50 -25.42 -6.36
CA VAL A 279 -12.70 -26.82 -6.74
C VAL A 279 -12.82 -27.63 -5.46
N GLU A 280 -13.97 -28.25 -5.23
CA GLU A 280 -14.22 -29.08 -4.05
C GLU A 280 -13.84 -30.53 -4.34
N ILE A 281 -12.76 -31.02 -3.72
CA ILE A 281 -12.35 -32.42 -3.82
C ILE A 281 -13.03 -33.22 -2.71
N PRO A 282 -13.79 -34.29 -3.03
CA PRO A 282 -14.39 -35.14 -2.01
C PRO A 282 -13.32 -35.99 -1.32
N LEU A 283 -13.28 -35.93 0.00
CA LEU A 283 -12.40 -36.74 0.85
C LEU A 283 -13.23 -37.71 1.68
N GLN A 284 -12.70 -38.91 1.88
CA GLN A 284 -13.26 -39.91 2.80
C GLN A 284 -12.23 -40.20 3.88
N TYR A 285 -12.64 -40.13 5.15
CA TYR A 285 -11.72 -40.42 6.25
C TYR A 285 -11.49 -41.92 6.36
N ALA A 286 -10.23 -42.36 6.23
CA ALA A 286 -9.86 -43.78 6.31
C ALA A 286 -10.19 -44.42 7.68
N LYS A 287 -10.15 -43.63 8.75
CA LYS A 287 -10.34 -44.10 10.13
C LYS A 287 -11.79 -44.07 10.61
N TYR A 288 -12.65 -43.26 9.96
CA TYR A 288 -14.06 -43.08 10.34
C TYR A 288 -14.96 -43.37 9.15
N ARG A 289 -15.46 -44.61 9.09
CA ARG A 289 -16.32 -45.10 8.02
C ARG A 289 -17.59 -44.24 7.92
N GLY A 290 -17.87 -43.70 6.74
CA GLY A 290 -19.07 -42.89 6.46
C GLY A 290 -18.90 -41.38 6.58
N MET A 291 -17.81 -40.89 7.19
CA MET A 291 -17.51 -39.45 7.18
C MET A 291 -16.94 -39.04 5.81
N LYS A 292 -17.74 -38.26 5.07
CA LYS A 292 -17.32 -37.58 3.83
C LYS A 292 -17.10 -36.10 4.14
N ALA A 293 -15.91 -35.58 3.83
CA ALA A 293 -15.64 -34.16 3.85
C ALA A 293 -15.40 -33.67 2.42
N ARG A 294 -15.56 -32.37 2.19
CA ARG A 294 -15.12 -31.72 0.96
C ARG A 294 -13.98 -30.78 1.31
N TYR A 295 -12.88 -30.89 0.59
CA TYR A 295 -11.75 -29.98 0.73
C TYR A 295 -11.79 -28.98 -0.43
N PRO A 296 -12.11 -27.71 -0.17
CA PRO A 296 -12.10 -26.68 -1.21
C PRO A 296 -10.68 -26.23 -1.51
N ILE A 297 -10.26 -26.34 -2.77
CA ILE A 297 -9.04 -25.71 -3.28
C ILE A 297 -9.46 -24.49 -4.07
N LYS A 298 -9.05 -23.29 -3.63
CA LYS A 298 -9.27 -22.06 -4.40
C LYS A 298 -8.53 -22.14 -5.73
N LEU A 299 -9.15 -21.63 -6.80
CA LEU A 299 -8.50 -21.55 -8.12
C LEU A 299 -7.20 -20.72 -8.04
N MET A 300 -7.28 -19.57 -7.37
CA MET A 300 -6.13 -18.74 -7.01
C MET A 300 -5.49 -19.27 -5.72
N TYR A 301 -4.82 -20.42 -5.80
CA TYR A 301 -4.26 -21.11 -4.63
C TYR A 301 -3.25 -20.27 -3.83
N THR A 302 -2.46 -19.44 -4.51
CA THR A 302 -1.48 -18.53 -3.90
C THR A 302 -2.03 -17.11 -3.66
N SER A 303 -3.33 -16.89 -3.93
CA SER A 303 -4.02 -15.61 -3.85
C SER A 303 -3.24 -14.49 -4.57
N ASN A 304 -2.94 -13.38 -3.89
CA ASN A 304 -2.33 -12.16 -4.44
C ASN A 304 -0.83 -12.01 -4.14
N ILE A 305 -0.23 -12.88 -3.32
CA ILE A 305 1.17 -12.73 -2.85
C ILE A 305 2.17 -12.69 -4.02
N PRO A 306 2.12 -13.59 -5.03
CA PRO A 306 3.10 -13.56 -6.13
C PRO A 306 3.05 -12.27 -6.94
N VAL A 307 1.85 -11.73 -7.17
CA VAL A 307 1.65 -10.47 -7.89
C VAL A 307 2.26 -9.31 -7.10
N ILE A 308 2.04 -9.26 -5.78
CA ILE A 308 2.63 -8.25 -4.90
C ILE A 308 4.15 -8.31 -4.95
N LEU A 309 4.74 -9.51 -4.85
CA LEU A 309 6.20 -9.69 -4.89
C LEU A 309 6.80 -9.28 -6.23
N ALA A 310 6.16 -9.64 -7.35
CA ALA A 310 6.64 -9.27 -8.69
C ALA A 310 6.61 -7.74 -8.89
N GLN A 311 5.53 -7.09 -8.47
CA GLN A 311 5.39 -5.63 -8.58
C GLN A 311 6.35 -4.89 -7.66
N ALA A 312 6.56 -5.38 -6.43
CA ALA A 312 7.57 -4.84 -5.53
C ALA A 312 8.99 -4.99 -6.09
N LEU A 313 9.32 -6.13 -6.70
CA LEU A 313 10.59 -6.32 -7.39
C LEU A 313 10.77 -5.32 -8.53
N TYR A 314 9.74 -5.16 -9.38
CA TYR A 314 9.76 -4.19 -10.47
C TYR A 314 9.95 -2.76 -9.98
N ALA A 315 9.26 -2.38 -8.89
CA ALA A 315 9.42 -1.08 -8.25
C ALA A 315 10.86 -0.84 -7.76
N ASN A 316 11.48 -1.84 -7.14
CA ASN A 316 12.88 -1.74 -6.71
C ASN A 316 13.81 -1.59 -7.92
N VAL A 317 13.61 -2.35 -9.00
CA VAL A 317 14.42 -2.24 -10.22
C VAL A 317 14.32 -0.83 -10.82
N LEU A 318 13.12 -0.27 -10.91
CA LEU A 318 12.92 1.11 -11.39
C LEU A 318 13.54 2.16 -10.46
N PHE A 319 13.46 1.95 -9.14
CA PHE A 319 14.11 2.82 -8.16
C PHE A 319 15.63 2.82 -8.33
N PHE A 320 16.26 1.63 -8.41
CA PHE A 320 17.70 1.54 -8.64
C PHE A 320 18.11 2.11 -10.00
N GLY A 321 17.30 1.91 -11.03
CA GLY A 321 17.54 2.47 -12.35
C GLY A 321 17.46 4.00 -12.42
N GLN A 322 16.84 4.67 -11.44
CA GLN A 322 16.79 6.14 -11.35
C GLN A 322 17.99 6.74 -10.61
N ILE A 323 18.65 5.96 -9.76
CA ILE A 323 19.81 6.42 -8.99
C ILE A 323 21.07 6.51 -9.89
N ILE A 324 21.10 5.72 -10.97
CA ILE A 324 22.18 5.68 -11.97
C ILE A 324 21.88 6.69 -13.07
#